data_AF-A0A562ZY63-F1
#
_entry.id   AF-A0A562ZY63-F1
#
_cell.length_a   1.000
_cell.length_b   1.000
_cell.length_c   1.000
_cell.angle_alpha   90.00
_cell.angle_beta   90.00
_cell.angle_gamma   90.00
#
_symmetry.space_group_name_H-M   'P 1'
#
loop_
_entity.id
_entity.type
_entity.pdbx_description
1 polymer ?
#
loop_
_entity_poly.entity_id
_entity_poly.type
_entity_poly.pdbx_seq_one_letter_code
_entity_poly.pdbx_strand_id
1 'polypeptide(L)'
;MTHPTLELAIAKLATWQTAQAELSLIETALGEAMVEYAQTLGEPPRQQIIEAERKREQVRRLFDEATEALDALSIARTGHTNFGTLG
;
A
#
# COMPACT_ATOMS: atom_id res chain seq x y z
N MET A 1 -5.17 -23.75 23.69
CA MET A 1 -6.28 -22.98 23.11
C MET A 1 -5.65 -21.83 22.34
N THR A 2 -5.67 -21.86 21.00
CA THR A 2 -5.20 -20.74 20.18
C THR A 2 -6.15 -19.57 20.41
N HIS A 3 -5.59 -18.43 20.84
CA HIS A 3 -6.38 -17.23 21.08
C HIS A 3 -7.02 -16.77 19.75
N PRO A 4 -8.33 -16.47 19.69
CA PRO A 4 -9.01 -16.06 18.45
C PRO A 4 -8.40 -14.80 17.80
N THR A 5 -7.67 -14.00 18.58
CA THR A 5 -6.86 -12.86 18.12
C THR A 5 -5.64 -13.26 17.29
N LEU A 6 -5.07 -14.45 17.51
CA LEU A 6 -3.94 -14.98 16.72
C LEU A 6 -4.40 -15.44 15.34
N GLU A 7 -5.54 -16.14 15.27
CA GLU A 7 -6.13 -16.61 14.01
C GLU A 7 -6.54 -15.44 13.12
N LEU A 8 -7.13 -14.39 13.71
CA LEU A 8 -7.44 -13.15 12.99
C LEU A 8 -6.18 -12.42 12.49
N ALA A 9 -5.10 -12.42 13.27
CA ALA A 9 -3.83 -11.80 12.86
C ALA A 9 -3.18 -12.56 11.70
N ILE A 10 -3.22 -13.89 11.72
CA ILE A 10 -2.72 -14.74 10.62
C ILE A 10 -3.51 -14.49 9.34
N ALA A 11 -4.84 -14.39 9.43
CA ALA A 11 -5.69 -14.08 8.28
C ALA A 11 -5.35 -12.72 7.65
N LYS A 12 -5.17 -11.68 8.47
CA LYS A 12 -4.79 -10.34 8.00
C LYS A 12 -3.41 -10.32 7.34
N LEU A 13 -2.44 -11.05 7.89
CA LEU A 13 -1.10 -11.17 7.31
C LEU A 13 -1.15 -11.84 5.94
N ALA A 14 -1.94 -12.91 5.80
CA ALA A 14 -2.12 -13.58 4.52
C ALA A 14 -2.74 -12.64 3.47
N THR A 15 -3.79 -11.88 3.84
CA THR A 15 -4.38 -10.87 2.95
C THR A 15 -3.39 -9.79 2.54
N TRP A 16 -2.54 -9.32 3.46
CA TRP A 16 -1.51 -8.33 3.16
C TRP A 16 -0.44 -8.86 2.19
N GLN A 17 0.01 -10.10 2.39
CA GLN A 17 0.97 -10.76 1.50
C GLN A 17 0.40 -10.91 0.08
N THR A 18 -0.89 -11.27 -0.04
CA THR A 18 -1.57 -11.33 -1.34
C THR A 18 -1.64 -9.95 -2.00
N ALA A 19 -2.06 -8.92 -1.26
CA ALA A 19 -2.13 -7.55 -1.78
C ALA A 19 -0.75 -7.01 -2.21
N GLN A 20 0.32 -7.36 -1.49
CA GLN A 20 1.68 -6.98 -1.85
C GLN A 20 2.15 -7.69 -3.13
N ALA A 21 1.82 -8.96 -3.31
CA ALA A 21 2.12 -9.68 -4.54
C ALA A 21 1.37 -9.09 -5.75
N GLU A 22 0.09 -8.74 -5.58
CA GLU A 22 -0.70 -8.07 -6.60
C GLU A 22 -0.13 -6.70 -6.96
N LEU A 23 0.31 -5.92 -5.96
CA LEU A 23 0.95 -4.62 -6.19
C LEU A 23 2.23 -4.78 -7.03
N SER A 24 3.12 -5.71 -6.68
CA SER A 24 4.35 -5.95 -7.44
C SER A 24 4.07 -6.39 -8.89
N LEU A 25 3.01 -7.17 -9.12
CA LEU A 25 2.58 -7.53 -10.48
C LEU A 25 2.09 -6.31 -11.27
N ILE A 26 1.31 -5.43 -10.62
CA ILE A 26 0.80 -4.19 -11.25
C ILE A 26 1.96 -3.23 -11.56
N GLU A 27 2.92 -3.07 -10.65
CA GLU A 27 4.11 -2.24 -10.86
C GLU A 27 4.96 -2.75 -12.02
N THR A 28 5.12 -4.07 -12.12
CA THR A 28 5.84 -4.70 -13.24
C THR A 28 5.10 -4.45 -14.56
N ALA A 29 3.80 -4.71 -14.61
CA ALA A 29 2.97 -4.49 -15.80
C ALA A 29 2.94 -3.01 -16.22
N LEU A 30 2.94 -2.09 -15.25
CA LEU A 30 3.04 -0.65 -15.52
C LEU A 30 4.41 -0.28 -16.09
N GLY A 31 5.49 -0.84 -15.55
CA GLY A 31 6.85 -0.64 -16.07
C GLY A 31 6.98 -1.12 -17.52
N GLU A 32 6.47 -2.32 -17.82
CA GLU A 32 6.46 -2.86 -19.18
C GLU A 32 5.62 -2.01 -20.13
N ALA A 33 4.41 -1.63 -19.72
CA ALA A 33 3.54 -0.76 -20.51
C ALA A 33 4.17 0.61 -20.76
N MET A 34 4.88 1.19 -19.78
CA MET A 34 5.60 2.45 -19.94
C MET A 34 6.79 2.33 -20.90
N VAL A 35 7.51 1.21 -20.88
CA VAL A 35 8.61 0.94 -21.82
C VAL A 35 8.07 0.77 -23.24
N GLU A 36 7.02 -0.01 -23.43
CA GLU A 36 6.37 -0.21 -24.73
C GLU A 36 5.75 1.09 -25.26
N TYR A 37 5.13 1.88 -24.37
CA TYR A 37 4.59 3.20 -24.70
C TYR A 37 5.70 4.20 -25.09
N ALA A 38 6.81 4.25 -24.35
CA ALA A 38 7.95 5.12 -24.65
C ALA A 38 8.66 4.73 -25.97
N GLN A 39 8.60 3.46 -26.36
CA GLN A 39 9.09 3.00 -27.66
C GLN A 39 8.16 3.39 -28.81
N THR A 40 6.84 3.48 -28.56
CA THR A 40 5.84 3.79 -29.59
C THR A 40 5.61 5.28 -29.78
N LEU A 41 6.00 6.13 -28.83
CA LEU A 41 5.89 7.57 -28.93
C LEU A 41 7.21 8.26 -28.58
N GLY A 42 7.77 8.98 -29.54
CA GLY A 42 8.87 9.93 -29.31
C GLY A 42 8.53 11.09 -28.36
N GLU A 43 7.39 11.08 -27.68
CA GLU A 43 6.99 12.05 -26.64
C GLU A 43 5.93 11.43 -25.68
N PRO A 44 6.05 11.48 -24.33
CA PRO A 44 5.29 10.60 -23.42
C PRO A 44 3.82 11.02 -23.14
N PRO A 45 2.95 10.08 -22.68
CA PRO A 45 1.52 10.30 -22.44
C PRO A 45 1.36 11.08 -21.14
N ARG A 46 1.09 12.37 -21.24
CA ARG A 46 0.75 13.17 -20.07
C ARG A 46 -0.39 12.57 -19.24
N GLN A 47 -1.35 11.90 -19.89
CA GLN A 47 -2.54 11.31 -19.25
C GLN A 47 -2.23 10.08 -18.40
N GLN A 48 -1.42 9.14 -18.88
CA GLN A 48 -1.12 7.91 -18.11
C GLN A 48 -0.24 8.22 -16.89
N ILE A 49 0.66 9.20 -17.00
CA ILE A 49 1.42 9.72 -15.86
C ILE A 49 0.48 10.34 -14.82
N ILE A 50 -0.51 11.13 -15.25
CA ILE A 50 -1.51 11.73 -14.34
C ILE A 50 -2.34 10.64 -13.64
N GLU A 51 -2.74 9.58 -14.34
CA GLU A 51 -3.50 8.47 -13.75
C GLU A 51 -2.66 7.64 -12.77
N ALA A 52 -1.39 7.39 -13.09
CA ALA A 52 -0.47 6.71 -12.19
C ALA A 52 -0.22 7.51 -10.90
N GLU A 53 0.02 8.83 -11.00
CA GLU A 53 0.19 9.70 -9.83
C GLU A 53 -1.08 9.78 -8.98
N ARG A 54 -2.28 9.78 -9.59
CA ARG A 54 -3.54 9.71 -8.85
C ARG A 54 -3.68 8.39 -8.06
N LYS A 55 -3.32 7.26 -8.67
CA LYS A 55 -3.34 5.95 -7.98
C LYS A 55 -2.31 5.91 -6.85
N ARG A 56 -1.12 6.46 -7.05
CA ARG A 56 -0.07 6.54 -6.03
C ARG A 56 -0.51 7.34 -4.81
N GLU A 57 -1.14 8.49 -5.03
CA GLU A 57 -1.68 9.33 -3.96
C GLU A 57 -2.82 8.61 -3.21
N GLN A 58 -3.69 7.89 -3.91
CA GLN A 58 -4.75 7.09 -3.30
C GLN A 58 -4.17 5.99 -2.39
N VAL A 59 -3.15 5.27 -2.84
CA VAL A 59 -2.47 4.24 -2.04
C VAL A 59 -1.80 4.85 -0.81
N ARG A 60 -1.19 6.04 -0.94
CA ARG A 60 -0.56 6.74 0.20
C ARG A 60 -1.58 7.06 1.29
N ARG A 61 -2.75 7.58 0.92
CA ARG A 61 -3.81 7.89 1.91
C ARG A 61 -4.29 6.65 2.64
N LEU A 62 -4.49 5.54 1.92
CA LEU A 62 -4.87 4.27 2.55
C LEU A 62 -3.81 3.78 3.53
N PHE A 63 -2.52 4.03 3.25
CA PHE A 63 -1.44 3.70 4.18
C PHE A 63 -1.43 4.59 5.42
N ASP A 64 -1.66 5.89 5.26
CA ASP A 64 -1.74 6.85 6.37
C ASP A 64 -2.92 6.50 7.29
N GLU A 65 -4.11 6.22 6.72
CA GLU A 65 -5.30 5.79 7.47
C GLU A 65 -5.07 4.47 8.22
N ALA A 66 -4.40 3.50 7.58
CA ALA A 66 -4.05 2.24 8.23
C ALA A 66 -3.07 2.42 9.39
N THR A 67 -2.12 3.34 9.24
CA THR A 67 -1.14 3.67 10.29
C THR A 67 -1.81 4.34 11.48
N GLU A 68 -2.68 5.33 11.23
CA GLU A 68 -3.45 6.01 12.27
C GLU A 68 -4.36 5.03 13.04
N ALA A 69 -5.01 4.09 12.34
CA ALA A 69 -5.82 3.06 12.96
C ALA A 69 -4.99 2.10 13.83
N LEU A 70 -3.76 1.76 13.40
CA LEU A 70 -2.84 0.92 14.18
C LEU A 70 -2.30 1.65 15.41
N ASP A 71 -2.01 2.95 15.30
CA ASP A 71 -1.58 3.78 16.43
C ASP A 71 -2.69 3.97 17.45
N ALA A 72 -3.92 4.26 17.01
CA ALA A 72 -5.09 4.33 17.88
C ALA A 72 -5.32 3.01 18.63
N LEU A 73 -5.17 1.87 17.95
CA LEU A 73 -5.26 0.55 18.56
C LEU A 73 -4.12 0.29 19.56
N SER A 74 -2.90 0.74 19.28
CA SER A 74 -1.77 0.66 20.22
C SER A 74 -2.03 1.48 21.47
N ILE A 75 -2.44 2.74 21.33
CA ILE A 75 -2.79 3.63 22.46
C ILE A 75 -3.89 2.99 23.31
N ALA A 76 -4.96 2.49 22.69
CA ALA A 76 -6.06 1.86 23.41
C ALA A 76 -5.64 0.59 24.17
N ARG A 77 -4.59 -0.11 23.71
CA ARG A 77 -4.15 -1.40 24.27
C ARG A 77 -3.00 -1.28 25.27
N THR A 78 -2.11 -0.31 25.13
CA THR A 78 -0.88 -0.19 25.94
C THR A 78 -0.67 1.19 26.56
N GLY A 79 -1.44 2.21 26.15
CA GLY A 79 -1.22 3.61 26.54
C GLY A 79 -0.04 4.30 25.84
N HIS A 80 0.61 3.65 24.87
CA HIS A 80 1.77 4.19 24.14
C HIS A 80 1.64 4.00 22.61
N THR A 81 2.06 5.00 21.83
CA THR A 81 2.21 4.92 20.36
C THR A 81 3.52 4.23 20.01
N ASN A 82 3.48 3.22 19.14
CA ASN A 82 4.67 2.47 18.72
C ASN A 82 5.38 3.06 17.50
N PHE A 83 4.81 4.08 16.85
CA PHE A 83 5.45 4.79 15.76
C PHE A 83 5.74 6.23 16.22
N GLY A 84 7.03 6.49 16.40
CA GLY A 84 7.54 7.72 16.99
C GLY A 84 7.00 8.97 16.32
N THR A 85 6.70 9.94 17.17
CA THR A 85 6.44 11.34 16.83
C THR A 85 7.55 11.82 15.87
N LEU A 86 7.20 12.06 14.60
CA LEU A 86 8.07 12.81 13.69
C LEU A 86 7.99 14.29 14.10
N GLY A 87 8.81 14.65 15.09
CA GLY A 87 9.19 16.02 15.41
C GLY A 87 10.47 16.41 14.72
#